data_AF-A0A078H7B8-F1
#
_entry.id   AF-A0A078H7B8-F1
#
_cell.length_a   1.000
_cell.length_b   1.000
_cell.length_c   1.000
_cell.angle_alpha   90.00
_cell.angle_beta   90.00
_cell.angle_gamma   90.00
#
_symmetry.space_group_name_H-M   'P 1'
#
loop_
_entity.id
_entity.type
_entity.pdbx_description
1 polymer ?
#
loop_
_entity_poly.entity_id
_entity_poly.type
_entity_poly.pdbx_seq_one_letter_code
_entity_poly.pdbx_strand_id
1 'polypeptide(L)'
;MNEQIVKSQGFDVDFSKLRYLFDFQPAFLDELYPLGKPDTGRVYFGRLAAEALEIYNKREGTGFEFVDVQKAYIYLNSGKVYFITFVAKDPLDKKTKVFQAKVIHVFCREIVHSFCRLKPNQEGTCEDEDSIAEKASVRRTKKRKHGGINIISSC
;
A
#
# COMPACT_ATOMS: atom_id res chain seq x y z
N MET A 1 -9.82 6.40 -23.54
CA MET A 1 -9.22 6.26 -22.20
C MET A 1 -8.60 4.86 -22.10
N ASN A 2 -7.40 4.71 -21.54
CA ASN A 2 -6.72 3.41 -21.50
C ASN A 2 -7.46 2.41 -20.59
N GLU A 3 -7.60 1.15 -21.02
CA GLU A 3 -8.31 0.12 -20.25
C GLU A 3 -7.74 -0.11 -18.85
N GLN A 4 -6.41 -0.04 -18.68
CA GLN A 4 -5.77 -0.22 -17.38
C GLN A 4 -6.21 0.87 -16.41
N ILE A 5 -6.27 2.12 -16.87
CA ILE A 5 -6.72 3.28 -16.08
C ILE A 5 -8.18 3.11 -15.66
N VAL A 6 -9.04 2.64 -16.58
CA VAL A 6 -10.46 2.42 -16.26
C VAL A 6 -10.62 1.30 -15.23
N LYS A 7 -9.94 0.16 -15.43
CA LYS A 7 -10.03 -1.02 -14.55
C LYS A 7 -9.49 -0.73 -13.15
N SER A 8 -8.36 -0.05 -13.03
CA SER A 8 -7.74 0.28 -11.73
C SER A 8 -8.26 1.59 -11.12
N GLN A 9 -9.18 2.27 -11.80
CA GLN A 9 -9.61 3.63 -11.46
C GLN A 9 -8.44 4.62 -11.34
N GLY A 10 -7.35 4.38 -12.07
CA GLY A 10 -6.16 5.22 -12.13
C GLY A 10 -5.10 4.93 -11.08
N PHE A 11 -5.19 3.86 -10.27
CA PHE A 11 -4.19 3.56 -9.22
C PHE A 11 -3.13 2.52 -9.61
N ASP A 12 -3.42 1.69 -10.62
CA ASP A 12 -2.52 0.62 -11.06
C ASP A 12 -2.43 0.68 -12.59
N VAL A 13 -1.30 1.22 -13.08
CA VAL A 13 -1.07 1.49 -14.50
C VAL A 13 0.37 1.12 -14.84
N ASP A 14 0.56 0.25 -15.83
CA ASP A 14 1.88 -0.12 -16.33
C ASP A 14 2.31 0.84 -17.46
N PHE A 15 3.08 1.87 -17.08
CA PHE A 15 3.57 2.89 -18.01
C PHE A 15 4.51 2.36 -19.09
N SER A 16 5.16 1.21 -18.90
CA SER A 16 6.03 0.61 -19.94
C SER A 16 5.24 0.14 -21.16
N LYS A 17 3.96 -0.19 -20.98
CA LYS A 17 3.04 -0.64 -22.04
C LYS A 17 2.31 0.52 -22.71
N LEU A 18 2.55 1.76 -22.26
CA LEU A 18 1.85 2.94 -22.74
C LEU A 18 2.76 3.73 -23.70
N ARG A 19 2.42 3.71 -24.98
CA ARG A 19 3.17 4.44 -26.01
C ARG A 19 2.96 5.97 -25.94
N TYR A 20 1.77 6.44 -25.55
CA TYR A 20 1.43 7.87 -25.51
C TYR A 20 0.35 8.17 -24.45
N LEU A 21 0.75 8.68 -23.29
CA LEU A 21 -0.13 9.23 -22.25
C LEU A 21 0.51 10.49 -21.66
N PHE A 22 0.55 11.57 -22.45
CA PHE A 22 1.15 12.85 -22.04
C PHE A 22 0.51 13.42 -20.77
N ASP A 23 -0.79 13.19 -20.64
CA ASP A 23 -1.57 13.72 -19.53
C ASP A 23 -1.54 12.83 -18.29
N PHE A 24 -1.01 11.59 -18.36
CA PHE A 24 -1.02 10.66 -17.23
C PHE A 24 0.39 10.11 -16.99
N GLN A 25 0.98 10.44 -15.85
CA GLN A 25 2.39 10.13 -15.56
C GLN A 25 2.60 9.68 -14.11
N PRO A 26 3.62 8.85 -13.84
CA PRO A 26 4.03 8.57 -12.48
C PRO A 26 4.61 9.84 -11.84
N ALA A 27 4.38 10.01 -10.55
CA ALA A 27 5.07 11.02 -9.77
C ALA A 27 6.38 10.46 -9.22
N PHE A 28 7.46 11.23 -9.32
CA PHE A 28 8.73 10.91 -8.69
C PHE A 28 8.69 11.37 -7.23
N LEU A 29 8.73 10.42 -6.29
CA LEU A 29 8.56 10.70 -4.86
C LEU A 29 9.79 11.37 -4.24
N ASP A 30 10.99 11.06 -4.73
CA ASP A 30 12.23 11.53 -4.14
C ASP A 30 12.76 12.81 -4.82
N GLU A 31 12.11 13.26 -5.90
CA GLU A 31 12.41 14.53 -6.56
C GLU A 31 11.70 15.70 -5.88
N LEU A 32 12.32 16.89 -5.98
CA LEU A 32 11.71 18.15 -5.54
C LEU A 32 10.44 18.42 -6.33
N TYR A 33 9.33 18.63 -5.62
CA TYR A 33 8.05 18.86 -6.26
C TYR A 33 7.87 20.37 -6.54
N PRO A 34 7.60 20.80 -7.79
CA PRO A 34 7.80 22.18 -8.24
C PRO A 34 6.72 23.19 -7.81
N LEU A 35 6.18 23.10 -6.58
CA LEU A 35 5.14 23.99 -6.05
C LEU A 35 5.68 25.13 -5.15
N GLY A 36 6.94 25.53 -5.32
CA GLY A 36 7.52 26.69 -4.63
C GLY A 36 7.91 26.45 -3.16
N LYS A 37 7.86 25.20 -2.68
CA LYS A 37 8.47 24.75 -1.43
C LYS A 37 9.52 23.68 -1.73
N PRO A 38 10.60 23.57 -0.94
CA PRO A 38 11.63 22.54 -1.12
C PRO A 38 11.15 21.15 -0.61
N ASP A 39 9.88 20.81 -0.87
CA ASP A 39 9.31 19.54 -0.45
C ASP A 39 9.57 18.49 -1.54
N THR A 40 10.02 17.29 -1.15
CA THR A 40 10.04 16.15 -2.06
C THR A 40 8.62 15.71 -2.41
N GLY A 41 8.45 14.98 -3.51
CA GLY A 41 7.16 14.38 -3.86
C GLY A 41 6.56 13.58 -2.71
N ARG A 42 7.37 12.84 -1.94
CA ARG A 42 6.96 12.08 -0.76
C ARG A 42 6.32 12.96 0.31
N VAL A 43 6.94 14.10 0.61
CA VAL A 43 6.38 15.06 1.59
C VAL A 43 5.08 15.65 1.07
N TYR A 44 5.05 16.07 -0.20
CA TYR A 44 3.86 16.68 -0.81
C TYR A 44 2.67 15.71 -0.84
N PHE A 45 2.85 14.51 -1.41
CA PHE A 45 1.77 13.51 -1.49
C PHE A 45 1.45 12.92 -0.11
N GLY A 46 2.41 12.85 0.81
CA GLY A 46 2.19 12.39 2.17
C GLY A 46 1.24 13.30 2.94
N ARG A 47 1.40 14.63 2.81
CA ARG A 47 0.43 15.59 3.37
C ARG A 47 -0.97 15.40 2.82
N LEU A 48 -1.11 15.29 1.50
CA LEU A 48 -2.40 15.07 0.86
C LEU A 48 -3.04 13.74 1.29
N ALA A 49 -2.24 12.68 1.40
CA ALA A 49 -2.70 11.38 1.88
C ALA A 49 -3.16 11.42 3.35
N ALA A 50 -2.41 12.11 4.22
CA ALA A 50 -2.77 12.28 5.62
C ALA A 50 -4.09 13.06 5.79
N GLU A 51 -4.28 14.15 5.05
CA GLU A 51 -5.55 14.90 5.04
C GLU A 51 -6.72 14.03 4.54
N ALA A 52 -6.52 13.28 3.47
CA ALA A 52 -7.54 12.37 2.94
C ALA A 52 -7.89 11.24 3.92
N LEU A 53 -6.89 10.73 4.65
CA LEU A 53 -7.06 9.71 5.69
C LEU A 53 -7.81 10.27 6.89
N GLU A 54 -7.55 11.51 7.31
CA GLU A 54 -8.26 12.15 8.40
C GLU A 54 -9.77 12.30 8.09
N ILE A 55 -10.10 12.69 6.86
CA ILE A 55 -11.49 12.76 6.38
C ILE A 55 -12.14 11.36 6.40
N TYR A 56 -11.41 10.33 5.98
CA TYR A 56 -11.88 8.95 6.04
C TYR A 56 -12.12 8.49 7.49
N ASN A 57 -11.17 8.72 8.39
CA ASN A 57 -11.27 8.39 9.80
C ASN A 57 -12.50 9.03 10.45
N LYS A 58 -12.73 10.32 10.18
CA LYS A 58 -13.92 11.05 10.65
C LYS A 58 -15.22 10.46 10.12
N ARG A 59 -15.26 10.05 8.86
CA ARG A 59 -16.45 9.48 8.22
C ARG A 59 -16.79 8.08 8.75
N GLU A 60 -15.78 7.23 8.88
CA GLU A 60 -15.95 5.81 9.22
C GLU A 60 -15.81 5.51 10.72
N GLY A 61 -15.47 6.52 11.54
CA GLY A 61 -15.22 6.33 12.97
C GLY A 61 -13.97 5.50 13.26
N THR A 62 -12.95 5.60 12.42
CA THR A 62 -11.67 4.86 12.55
C THR A 62 -10.53 5.77 13.00
N GLY A 63 -9.38 5.18 13.35
CA GLY A 63 -8.23 5.89 13.90
C GLY A 63 -6.92 5.64 13.18
N PHE A 64 -6.95 5.38 11.87
CA PHE A 64 -5.73 5.04 11.12
C PHE A 64 -4.70 6.16 11.12
N GLU A 65 -3.43 5.81 11.29
CA GLU A 65 -2.30 6.74 11.27
C GLU A 65 -1.53 6.62 9.95
N PHE A 66 -1.28 7.74 9.27
CA PHE A 66 -0.51 7.75 8.04
C PHE A 66 0.95 7.30 8.31
N VAL A 67 1.51 6.47 7.41
CA VAL A 67 2.88 5.96 7.52
C VAL A 67 3.75 6.50 6.37
N ASP A 68 3.47 6.12 5.12
CA ASP A 68 4.28 6.50 3.97
C ASP A 68 3.53 6.38 2.64
N VAL A 69 3.98 7.10 1.61
CA VAL A 69 3.47 7.00 0.25
C VAL A 69 4.20 5.89 -0.50
N GLN A 70 3.47 4.91 -1.03
CA GLN A 70 4.08 3.86 -1.88
C GLN A 70 4.28 4.35 -3.30
N LYS A 71 3.26 5.00 -3.86
CA LYS A 71 3.26 5.51 -5.24
C LYS A 71 2.19 6.57 -5.41
N ALA A 72 2.43 7.50 -6.33
CA ALA A 72 1.44 8.47 -6.76
C ALA A 72 1.49 8.63 -8.27
N TYR A 73 0.33 8.78 -8.90
CA TYR A 73 0.22 9.12 -10.31
C TYR A 73 -0.49 10.47 -10.47
N ILE A 74 -0.11 11.21 -11.51
CA ILE A 74 -0.61 12.54 -11.83
C ILE A 74 -1.35 12.46 -13.15
N TYR A 75 -2.60 12.91 -13.14
CA TYR A 75 -3.36 13.20 -14.34
C TYR A 75 -3.50 14.71 -14.53
N LEU A 76 -2.98 15.22 -15.62
CA LEU A 76 -3.06 16.61 -16.05
C LEU A 76 -4.31 16.79 -16.93
N ASN A 77 -5.14 17.76 -16.56
CA ASN A 77 -6.24 18.23 -17.40
C ASN A 77 -6.40 19.74 -17.13
N SER A 78 -7.62 20.26 -16.95
CA SER A 78 -7.91 21.61 -16.43
C SER A 78 -7.46 21.84 -14.97
N GLY A 79 -6.66 20.93 -14.42
CA GLY A 79 -6.07 20.91 -13.10
C GLY A 79 -5.16 19.69 -12.96
N LYS A 80 -4.80 19.34 -11.73
CA LYS A 80 -4.06 18.11 -11.41
C LYS A 80 -4.95 17.18 -10.61
N VAL A 81 -5.10 15.95 -11.07
CA VAL A 81 -5.72 14.86 -10.30
C VAL A 81 -4.63 13.91 -9.85
N TYR A 82 -4.55 13.69 -8.55
CA TYR A 82 -3.57 12.81 -7.93
C TYR A 82 -4.23 11.50 -7.53
N PHE A 83 -3.61 10.40 -7.90
CA PHE A 83 -3.97 9.05 -7.49
C PHE A 83 -2.88 8.53 -6.58
N ILE A 84 -3.12 8.59 -5.27
CA ILE A 84 -2.11 8.33 -4.24
C ILE A 84 -2.40 6.97 -3.61
N THR A 85 -1.41 6.08 -3.62
CA THR A 85 -1.42 4.82 -2.85
C THR A 85 -0.45 4.96 -1.69
N PHE A 86 -0.93 4.73 -0.47
CA PHE A 86 -0.15 4.96 0.74
C PHE A 86 -0.44 3.91 1.80
N VAL A 87 0.45 3.79 2.78
CA VAL A 87 0.30 2.90 3.93
C VAL A 87 -0.20 3.70 5.12
N ALA A 88 -1.15 3.13 5.85
CA ALA A 88 -1.56 3.60 7.16
C ALA A 88 -1.53 2.45 8.16
N LYS A 89 -1.32 2.77 9.43
CA LYS A 89 -1.29 1.80 10.53
C LYS A 89 -2.58 1.88 11.31
N ASP A 90 -3.12 0.72 11.65
CA ASP A 90 -4.21 0.62 12.60
C ASP A 90 -3.65 0.70 14.03
N PRO A 91 -4.08 1.65 14.88
CA PRO A 91 -3.62 1.72 16.26
C PRO A 91 -4.05 0.50 17.08
N LEU A 92 -5.16 -0.16 16.69
CA LEU A 92 -5.71 -1.32 17.42
C LEU A 92 -5.03 -2.62 16.99
N ASP A 93 -4.95 -2.87 15.69
CA ASP A 93 -4.41 -4.13 15.16
C ASP A 93 -2.87 -4.11 15.03
N LYS A 94 -2.22 -2.96 15.20
CA LYS A 94 -0.79 -2.69 14.89
C LYS A 94 -0.35 -3.03 13.47
N LYS A 95 -1.25 -3.57 12.63
CA LYS A 95 -1.02 -3.94 11.25
C LYS A 95 -1.11 -2.71 10.35
N THR A 96 -0.28 -2.73 9.31
CA THR A 96 -0.34 -1.76 8.22
C THR A 96 -1.37 -2.19 7.18
N LYS A 97 -2.18 -1.24 6.72
CA LYS A 97 -3.15 -1.38 5.64
C LYS A 97 -2.81 -0.39 4.53
N VAL A 98 -3.00 -0.77 3.28
CA VAL A 98 -2.78 0.12 2.12
C VAL A 98 -4.08 0.84 1.77
N PHE A 99 -3.99 2.15 1.57
CA PHE A 99 -5.08 3.02 1.19
C PHE A 99 -4.86 3.60 -0.21
N GLN A 100 -5.96 4.03 -0.80
CA GLN A 100 -6.03 4.73 -2.07
C GLN A 100 -6.80 6.04 -1.86
N ALA A 101 -6.17 7.16 -2.22
CA ALA A 101 -6.80 8.48 -2.20
C ALA A 101 -6.78 9.12 -3.59
N LYS A 102 -7.90 9.73 -3.97
CA LYS A 102 -8.01 10.58 -5.15
C LYS A 102 -8.16 12.03 -4.71
N VAL A 103 -7.21 12.87 -5.10
CA VAL A 103 -7.18 14.29 -4.73
C VAL A 103 -7.21 15.14 -6.01
N ILE A 104 -8.06 16.16 -6.04
CA ILE A 104 -8.26 17.03 -7.19
C ILE A 104 -7.79 18.43 -6.80
N HIS A 105 -6.76 18.91 -7.49
CA HIS A 105 -6.24 20.27 -7.36
C HIS A 105 -6.54 21.03 -8.65
N VAL A 106 -7.61 21.81 -8.65
CA VAL A 106 -7.95 22.70 -9.77
C VAL A 106 -7.22 24.03 -9.59
N PHE A 107 -6.66 24.57 -10.66
CA PHE A 107 -5.95 25.85 -10.60
C PHE A 107 -6.87 26.96 -10.08
N CYS A 108 -6.36 27.81 -9.17
CA CYS A 108 -7.10 28.86 -8.48
C CYS A 108 -8.30 28.40 -7.62
N ARG A 109 -8.32 27.14 -7.16
CA ARG A 109 -9.36 26.61 -6.24
C ARG A 109 -8.74 25.83 -5.08
N GLU A 110 -9.54 25.59 -4.05
CA GLU A 110 -9.17 24.73 -2.94
C GLU A 110 -8.95 23.27 -3.40
N ILE A 111 -8.07 22.57 -2.67
CA ILE A 111 -7.81 21.15 -2.89
C ILE A 111 -9.02 20.34 -2.46
N VAL A 112 -9.54 19.50 -3.35
CA VAL A 112 -10.69 18.65 -3.09
C VAL A 112 -10.23 17.21 -2.91
N HIS A 113 -10.42 16.68 -1.70
CA HIS A 113 -10.23 15.26 -1.39
C HIS A 113 -11.44 14.47 -1.90
N SER A 114 -11.37 13.97 -3.13
CA SER A 114 -12.51 13.33 -3.81
C SER A 114 -12.96 12.05 -3.12
N PHE A 115 -12.02 11.16 -2.78
CA PHE A 115 -12.28 10.03 -1.89
C PHE A 115 -10.98 9.44 -1.32
N CYS A 116 -11.13 8.71 -0.22
CA CYS A 116 -10.12 7.84 0.37
C CYS A 116 -10.77 6.50 0.75
N ARG A 117 -10.08 5.39 0.54
CA ARG A 117 -10.56 4.03 0.87
C ARG A 117 -9.41 3.06 1.08
N LEU A 118 -9.70 1.92 1.71
CA LEU A 118 -8.82 0.76 1.68
C LEU A 118 -8.62 0.28 0.23
N LYS A 119 -7.39 -0.10 -0.11
CA LYS A 119 -7.11 -0.74 -1.41
C LYS A 119 -7.89 -2.05 -1.49
N PRO A 120 -8.67 -2.32 -2.56
CA PRO A 120 -9.35 -3.59 -2.72
C PRO A 120 -8.37 -4.77 -2.81
N ASN A 121 -8.79 -5.96 -2.35
CA ASN A 121 -8.04 -7.22 -2.44
C ASN A 121 -6.62 -7.14 -1.84
N GLN A 122 -6.51 -6.63 -0.61
CA GLN A 122 -5.23 -6.67 0.11
C GLN A 122 -4.93 -8.12 0.49
N GLU A 123 -3.90 -8.71 -0.11
CA GLU A 123 -3.27 -9.89 0.47
C GLU A 123 -2.69 -9.44 1.82
N GLY A 124 -3.26 -9.94 2.92
CA GLY A 124 -2.89 -9.53 4.25
C GLY A 124 -1.43 -9.85 4.52
N THR A 125 -0.60 -8.83 4.70
CA THR A 125 0.74 -9.02 5.26
C THR A 125 0.58 -9.31 6.76
N CYS A 126 0.70 -10.57 7.11
CA CYS A 126 0.90 -11.01 8.48
C CYS A 126 1.96 -12.10 8.48
N GLU A 127 3.22 -11.75 8.74
CA GLU A 127 4.18 -12.65 9.38
C GLU A 127 5.06 -11.80 10.31
N ASP A 128 4.74 -11.81 11.60
CA ASP A 128 5.67 -11.45 12.65
C ASP A 128 6.73 -12.57 12.72
N GLU A 129 8.00 -12.20 12.46
CA GLU A 129 9.20 -13.06 12.42
C GLU A 129 9.43 -13.91 13.70
N ASP A 130 8.71 -13.63 14.79
CA ASP A 130 8.85 -14.33 16.07
C ASP A 130 8.19 -15.72 16.11
N SER A 131 7.39 -16.10 15.11
CA SER A 131 6.68 -17.39 15.09
C SER A 131 7.41 -18.53 14.35
N ILE A 132 8.55 -18.25 13.71
CA ILE A 132 9.37 -19.27 13.03
C ILE A 132 10.17 -20.12 14.05
N ALA A 133 10.54 -19.54 15.19
CA ALA A 133 11.31 -20.24 16.22
C ALA A 133 10.55 -21.41 16.87
N GLU A 134 9.22 -21.27 17.05
CA GLU A 134 8.41 -22.32 17.67
C GLU A 134 8.14 -23.49 16.71
N LYS A 135 7.90 -23.22 15.42
CA LYS A 135 7.67 -24.28 14.42
C LYS A 135 8.93 -25.03 14.01
N ALA A 136 10.11 -24.45 14.20
CA ALA A 136 11.39 -25.11 14.00
C ALA A 136 11.72 -26.11 15.12
N SER A 137 11.31 -25.85 16.38
CA SER A 137 11.59 -26.77 17.50
C SER A 137 10.71 -28.03 17.45
N VAL A 138 9.45 -27.90 17.07
CA VAL A 138 8.48 -29.01 17.01
C VAL A 138 8.83 -30.02 15.89
N ARG A 139 9.46 -29.58 14.79
CA ARG A 139 9.83 -30.46 13.67
C ARG A 139 11.06 -31.33 13.97
N ARG A 140 11.93 -30.98 14.93
CA ARG A 140 13.13 -31.79 15.25
C ARG A 140 12.85 -33.03 16.11
N THR A 141 11.72 -33.10 16.82
CA THR A 141 11.44 -34.20 17.76
C THR A 141 10.68 -35.38 17.16
N LYS A 142 10.22 -35.33 15.90
CA LYS A 142 9.38 -36.39 15.30
C LYS A 142 10.07 -37.38 14.34
N LYS A 143 11.41 -37.32 14.19
CA LYS A 143 12.19 -38.31 13.42
C LYS A 143 13.26 -38.96 14.29
N ARG A 144 12.87 -39.99 15.07
CA ARG A 144 13.72 -41.14 15.48
C ARG A 144 12.93 -42.06 16.41
N LYS A 145 12.37 -43.15 15.86
CA LYS A 145 12.17 -44.45 16.51
C LYS A 145 11.69 -45.45 15.45
N HIS A 146 12.64 -46.06 14.72
CA HIS A 146 12.52 -47.43 14.25
C HIS A 146 13.51 -48.21 15.12
N GLY A 147 13.01 -48.77 16.24
CA GLY A 147 13.63 -49.93 16.87
C GLY A 147 13.10 -51.16 16.13
N GLY A 148 13.81 -52.26 15.96
CA GLY A 148 14.90 -52.82 16.73
C GLY A 148 14.72 -54.33 16.56
N ILE A 149 15.71 -54.97 15.97
CA ILE A 149 15.79 -56.40 15.68
C ILE A 149 15.64 -57.19 16.99
N ASN A 150 14.76 -58.19 17.01
CA ASN A 150 14.79 -59.24 18.03
C ASN A 150 14.96 -60.60 17.35
N ILE A 151 16.12 -61.19 17.57
CA ILE A 151 16.44 -62.59 17.34
C ILE A 151 16.30 -63.25 18.72
N ILE A 152 15.45 -64.27 18.85
CA ILE A 152 15.64 -65.32 19.86
C ILE A 152 15.00 -66.63 19.38
N SER A 153 15.71 -67.70 19.73
CA SER A 153 15.65 -69.09 19.28
C SER A 153 14.62 -69.94 20.04
N SER A 154 14.33 -71.10 19.44
CA SER A 154 13.96 -72.40 20.06
C SER A 154 12.46 -72.75 20.18
N CYS A 155 12.00 -73.66 19.32
CA CYS A 155 11.76 -75.07 19.65
C CYS A 155 11.61 -75.90 18.36
#